data_AF-A0A6V7V0R8-F1
#
_entry.id   AF-A0A6V7V0R8-F1
#
_cell.length_a   1.000
_cell.length_b   1.000
_cell.length_c   1.000
_cell.angle_alpha   90.00
_cell.angle_beta   90.00
_cell.angle_gamma   90.00
#
_symmetry.space_group_name_H-M   'P 1'
#
loop_
_entity.id
_entity.type
_entity.pdbx_description
1 polymer ?
#
loop_
_entity_poly.entity_id
_entity_poly.type
_entity_poly.pdbx_seq_one_letter_code
_entity_poly.pdbx_strand_id
1 'polypeptide(L)'
;MASSNITNLNCLLIENLLLNPLFGLITWFQLIILFVLFTSSAVLFRQFSKAKIPLHSNLTLLVFNAIIFYLINASFWAANLIRYKILVYTYSDNCNLLTPVWLAVVLIAPNYFYLIANTCIHFLIMLERVRATIFVRHYEREGIKFTAGGIIVVWILSISYTIYIICSALADNDAFGQPLGIVALTSKYNATIILYSFYATLFICVVITFCDFLVYRANKRIRRK
;
A
#
# COMPACT_ATOMS: atom_id res chain seq x y z
N MET A 1 -2.16 -35.51 -16.03
CA MET A 1 -3.60 -35.55 -15.66
C MET A 1 -3.73 -35.65 -14.15
N ALA A 2 -3.63 -34.53 -13.43
CA ALA A 2 -3.85 -34.43 -11.98
C ALA A 2 -4.58 -33.12 -11.58
N SER A 3 -5.05 -32.33 -12.56
CA SER A 3 -5.59 -30.99 -12.32
C SER A 3 -7.04 -30.97 -11.84
N SER A 4 -7.84 -32.01 -12.09
CA SER A 4 -9.27 -31.98 -11.74
C SER A 4 -9.54 -31.99 -10.23
N ASN A 5 -8.77 -32.76 -9.45
CA ASN A 5 -9.01 -32.89 -8.00
C ASN A 5 -8.58 -31.65 -7.20
N ILE A 6 -7.48 -30.97 -7.59
CA ILE A 6 -6.98 -29.78 -6.89
C ILE A 6 -7.86 -28.57 -7.17
N THR A 7 -8.35 -28.43 -8.41
CA THR A 7 -9.28 -27.36 -8.79
C THR A 7 -10.58 -27.45 -7.97
N ASN A 8 -11.09 -28.67 -7.77
CA ASN A 8 -12.33 -28.93 -7.02
C ASN A 8 -12.21 -28.52 -5.53
N LEU A 9 -11.07 -28.80 -4.89
CA LEU A 9 -10.82 -28.40 -3.49
C LEU A 9 -10.75 -26.88 -3.33
N ASN A 10 -10.10 -26.19 -4.27
CA ASN A 10 -10.02 -24.72 -4.27
C ASN A 10 -11.40 -24.08 -4.44
N CYS A 11 -12.24 -24.61 -5.33
CA CYS A 11 -13.62 -24.11 -5.52
C CYS A 11 -14.44 -24.19 -4.22
N LEU A 12 -14.36 -25.32 -3.51
CA LEU A 12 -15.10 -25.56 -2.27
C LEU A 12 -14.65 -24.66 -1.11
N LEU A 13 -13.34 -24.36 -1.05
CA LEU A 13 -12.78 -23.42 -0.08
C LEU A 13 -13.24 -21.97 -0.34
N ILE A 14 -13.27 -21.56 -1.61
CA ILE A 14 -13.73 -20.22 -2.01
C ILE A 14 -15.21 -20.03 -1.70
N GLU A 15 -16.03 -21.04 -2.02
CA GLU A 15 -17.46 -21.03 -1.73
C GLU A 15 -17.72 -20.81 -0.24
N ASN A 16 -17.07 -21.61 0.61
CA ASN A 16 -17.20 -21.48 2.06
C ASN A 16 -16.74 -20.11 2.59
N LEU A 17 -15.69 -19.53 1.98
CA LEU A 17 -15.21 -18.20 2.34
C LEU A 17 -16.20 -17.10 1.92
N LEU A 18 -16.73 -17.16 0.70
CA LEU A 18 -17.61 -16.15 0.14
C LEU A 18 -19.02 -16.17 0.76
N LEU A 19 -19.52 -17.36 1.08
CA LEU A 19 -20.79 -17.54 1.79
C LEU A 19 -20.69 -17.17 3.28
N ASN A 20 -19.48 -16.99 3.81
CA ASN A 20 -19.31 -16.59 5.19
C ASN A 20 -19.88 -15.16 5.41
N PRO A 21 -20.88 -14.98 6.29
CA PRO A 21 -21.49 -13.66 6.51
C PRO A 21 -20.48 -12.63 7.04
N LEU A 22 -19.43 -13.09 7.75
CA LEU A 22 -18.34 -12.22 8.20
C LEU A 22 -17.56 -11.66 7.02
N PHE A 23 -17.31 -12.44 5.97
CA PHE A 23 -16.65 -11.97 4.77
C PHE A 23 -17.50 -10.89 4.06
N GLY A 24 -18.81 -11.14 3.94
CA GLY A 24 -19.76 -10.15 3.44
C GLY A 24 -19.72 -8.83 4.20
N LEU A 25 -19.68 -8.89 5.54
CA LEU A 25 -19.58 -7.73 6.41
C LEU A 25 -18.22 -7.00 6.26
N ILE A 26 -17.11 -7.73 6.29
CA ILE A 26 -15.76 -7.16 6.13
C ILE A 26 -15.62 -6.43 4.79
N THR A 27 -16.13 -7.01 3.70
CA THR A 27 -16.06 -6.36 2.38
C THR A 27 -16.86 -5.06 2.32
N TRP A 28 -18.02 -4.98 2.96
CA TRP A 28 -18.78 -3.73 3.07
C TRP A 28 -18.04 -2.67 3.88
N PHE A 29 -17.46 -3.04 5.02
CA PHE A 29 -16.63 -2.13 5.81
C PHE A 29 -15.43 -1.60 5.01
N GLN A 30 -14.76 -2.47 4.24
CA GLN A 30 -13.65 -2.07 3.38
C GLN A 30 -14.10 -1.09 2.28
N LEU A 31 -15.27 -1.31 1.66
CA LEU A 31 -15.82 -0.36 0.68
C LEU A 31 -16.13 1.01 1.28
N ILE A 32 -16.66 1.06 2.51
CA ILE A 32 -16.89 2.31 3.23
C ILE A 32 -15.57 3.03 3.51
N ILE A 33 -14.55 2.31 3.98
CA ILE A 33 -13.21 2.87 4.23
C ILE A 33 -12.63 3.46 2.93
N LEU A 34 -12.74 2.73 1.81
CA LEU A 34 -12.26 3.20 0.51
C LEU A 34 -13.03 4.46 0.07
N PHE A 35 -14.35 4.51 0.25
CA PHE A 35 -15.16 5.69 -0.06
C PHE A 35 -14.72 6.91 0.76
N VAL A 36 -14.51 6.74 2.07
CA VAL A 36 -13.98 7.79 2.95
C VAL A 36 -12.59 8.24 2.51
N LEU A 37 -11.73 7.31 2.09
CA LEU A 37 -10.37 7.62 1.62
C LEU A 37 -10.40 8.43 0.31
N PHE A 38 -11.21 8.03 -0.67
CA PHE A 38 -11.34 8.76 -1.94
C PHE A 38 -11.93 10.15 -1.74
N THR A 39 -12.99 10.28 -0.94
CA THR A 39 -13.61 11.58 -0.62
C THR A 39 -12.64 12.48 0.13
N SER A 40 -11.92 11.97 1.14
CA SER A 40 -10.90 12.72 1.87
C SER A 40 -9.77 13.18 0.96
N SER A 41 -9.30 12.31 0.06
CA SER A 41 -8.26 12.65 -0.92
C SER A 41 -8.75 13.75 -1.88
N ALA A 42 -9.97 13.65 -2.40
CA ALA A 42 -10.55 14.66 -3.27
C ALA A 42 -10.70 16.03 -2.57
N VAL A 43 -11.09 16.03 -1.28
CA VAL A 43 -11.15 17.24 -0.46
C VAL A 43 -9.75 17.84 -0.28
N LEU A 44 -8.74 17.02 0.01
CA LEU A 44 -7.35 17.47 0.12
C LEU A 44 -6.85 18.08 -1.18
N PHE A 45 -7.06 17.43 -2.33
CA PHE A 45 -6.70 18.00 -3.63
C PHE A 45 -7.37 19.35 -3.88
N ARG A 46 -8.69 19.44 -3.63
CA ARG A 46 -9.44 20.69 -3.76
C ARG A 46 -8.87 21.79 -2.85
N GLN A 47 -8.47 21.44 -1.62
CA GLN A 47 -7.86 22.39 -0.69
C GLN A 47 -6.48 22.85 -1.18
N PHE A 48 -5.62 21.94 -1.67
CA PHE A 48 -4.33 22.29 -2.25
C PHE A 48 -4.46 23.17 -3.50
N SER A 49 -5.50 23.00 -4.31
CA SER A 49 -5.75 23.85 -5.48
C SER A 49 -6.29 25.24 -5.13
N LYS A 50 -7.10 25.37 -4.08
CA LYS A 50 -7.78 26.63 -3.73
C LYS A 50 -7.06 27.46 -2.67
N ALA A 51 -6.50 26.82 -1.66
CA ALA A 51 -5.77 27.47 -0.60
C ALA A 51 -4.27 27.33 -0.89
N LYS A 52 -3.56 28.46 -0.98
CA LYS A 52 -2.10 28.47 -0.85
C LYS A 52 -1.78 28.12 0.61
N ILE A 53 -1.84 26.84 0.96
CA ILE A 53 -1.35 26.37 2.24
C ILE A 53 0.13 26.75 2.25
N PRO A 54 0.62 27.53 3.23
CA PRO A 54 2.02 27.90 3.33
C PRO A 54 2.83 26.70 3.83
N LEU A 55 2.86 25.64 3.02
CA LEU A 55 3.74 24.50 3.21
C LEU A 55 5.01 24.74 2.40
N HIS A 56 6.16 24.40 2.99
CA HIS A 56 7.42 24.40 2.26
C HIS A 56 7.34 23.46 1.04
N SER A 57 7.89 23.88 -0.10
CA SER A 57 7.78 23.17 -1.38
C SER A 57 8.16 21.68 -1.28
N ASN A 58 9.24 21.38 -0.54
CA ASN A 58 9.70 20.01 -0.27
C ASN A 58 8.63 19.14 0.39
N LEU A 59 7.98 19.67 1.44
CA LEU A 59 6.98 18.91 2.18
C LEU A 59 5.73 18.69 1.34
N THR A 60 5.33 19.68 0.53
CA THR A 60 4.24 19.55 -0.42
C THR A 60 4.50 18.42 -1.42
N LEU A 61 5.72 18.33 -1.96
CA LEU A 61 6.10 17.29 -2.92
C LEU A 61 6.03 15.88 -2.31
N LEU A 62 6.50 15.73 -1.06
CA LEU A 62 6.42 14.44 -0.34
C LEU A 62 4.99 14.04 -0.02
N VAL A 63 4.18 14.97 0.48
CA VAL A 63 2.76 14.72 0.79
C VAL A 63 2.00 14.34 -0.48
N PHE A 64 2.27 15.02 -1.59
CA PHE A 64 1.67 14.69 -2.88
C PHE A 64 2.02 13.26 -3.34
N ASN A 65 3.28 12.84 -3.21
CA ASN A 65 3.69 11.45 -3.50
C ASN A 65 2.99 10.45 -2.58
N ALA A 66 2.89 10.76 -1.28
CA ALA A 66 2.16 9.91 -0.34
C ALA A 66 0.70 9.71 -0.79
N ILE A 67 0.00 10.80 -1.14
CA ILE A 67 -1.39 10.74 -1.63
C ILE A 67 -1.49 9.90 -2.91
N ILE A 68 -0.54 10.05 -3.85
CA ILE A 68 -0.50 9.20 -5.06
C ILE A 68 -0.41 7.72 -4.68
N PHE A 69 0.48 7.35 -3.76
CA PHE A 69 0.60 5.97 -3.30
C PHE A 69 -0.69 5.44 -2.68
N TYR A 70 -1.35 6.24 -1.83
CA TYR A 70 -2.67 5.90 -1.28
C TYR A 70 -3.71 5.67 -2.38
N LEU A 71 -3.78 6.56 -3.38
CA LEU A 71 -4.77 6.46 -4.45
C LEU A 71 -4.54 5.26 -5.36
N ILE A 72 -3.29 4.97 -5.73
CA ILE A 72 -2.94 3.78 -6.51
C ILE A 72 -3.40 2.54 -5.74
N ASN A 73 -3.00 2.39 -4.48
CA ASN A 73 -3.37 1.26 -3.65
C ASN A 73 -4.90 1.11 -3.51
N ALA A 74 -5.58 2.21 -3.18
CA ALA A 74 -7.03 2.22 -2.99
C ALA A 74 -7.79 1.85 -4.26
N SER A 75 -7.32 2.29 -5.44
CA SER A 75 -7.97 2.01 -6.73
C SER A 75 -7.93 0.53 -7.07
N PHE A 76 -6.77 -0.12 -6.91
CA PHE A 76 -6.64 -1.55 -7.19
C PHE A 76 -7.35 -2.42 -6.14
N TRP A 77 -7.35 -1.99 -4.87
CA TRP A 77 -8.13 -2.67 -3.84
C TRP A 77 -9.63 -2.56 -4.11
N ALA A 78 -10.13 -1.37 -4.48
CA ALA A 78 -11.51 -1.17 -4.87
C ALA A 78 -11.88 -2.05 -6.08
N ALA A 79 -11.04 -2.08 -7.11
CA ALA A 79 -11.24 -2.94 -8.28
C ALA A 79 -11.33 -4.42 -7.90
N ASN A 80 -10.45 -4.89 -7.01
CA ASN A 80 -10.48 -6.27 -6.51
C ASN A 80 -11.80 -6.60 -5.78
N LEU A 81 -12.25 -5.72 -4.88
CA LEU A 81 -13.49 -5.92 -4.12
C LEU A 81 -14.74 -5.87 -5.00
N ILE A 82 -14.83 -4.89 -5.91
CA ILE A 82 -15.94 -4.77 -6.85
C ILE A 82 -16.00 -5.99 -7.76
N ARG A 83 -14.85 -6.46 -8.27
CA ARG A 83 -14.76 -7.69 -9.06
C ARG A 83 -15.34 -8.88 -8.30
N TYR A 84 -14.91 -9.11 -7.06
CA TYR A 84 -15.42 -10.22 -6.26
C TYR A 84 -16.94 -10.16 -6.07
N LYS A 85 -17.50 -8.97 -5.83
CA LYS A 85 -18.96 -8.79 -5.76
C LYS A 85 -19.64 -9.12 -7.08
N ILE A 86 -19.17 -8.57 -8.20
CA ILE A 86 -19.73 -8.83 -9.54
C ILE A 86 -19.73 -10.33 -9.85
N LEU A 87 -18.61 -11.02 -9.60
CA LEU A 87 -18.48 -12.44 -9.89
C LEU A 87 -19.47 -13.28 -9.08
N VAL A 88 -19.62 -12.98 -7.77
CA VAL A 88 -20.59 -13.67 -6.90
C VAL A 88 -22.04 -13.44 -7.34
N TYR A 89 -22.37 -12.25 -7.87
CA TYR A 89 -23.71 -11.98 -8.39
C TYR A 89 -23.97 -12.60 -9.77
N THR A 90 -22.93 -12.80 -10.58
CA THR A 90 -23.06 -13.21 -11.98
C THR A 90 -23.01 -14.73 -12.16
N TYR A 91 -22.16 -15.41 -11.40
CA TYR A 91 -21.92 -16.84 -11.56
C TYR A 91 -22.51 -17.62 -10.40
N SER A 92 -23.26 -18.68 -10.72
CA SER A 92 -23.79 -19.64 -9.76
C SER A 92 -22.81 -20.78 -9.45
N ASP A 93 -21.83 -21.02 -10.33
CA ASP A 93 -20.80 -22.04 -10.15
C ASP A 93 -19.53 -21.40 -9.55
N ASN A 94 -19.11 -21.93 -8.40
CA ASN A 94 -17.99 -21.43 -7.61
C ASN A 94 -16.65 -21.58 -8.32
N CYS A 95 -16.51 -22.55 -9.24
CA CYS A 95 -15.27 -22.68 -10.01
C CYS A 95 -15.05 -21.54 -11.02
N ASN A 96 -16.12 -20.84 -11.41
CA ASN A 96 -16.00 -19.64 -12.26
C ASN A 96 -15.55 -18.40 -11.49
N LEU A 97 -15.48 -18.47 -10.15
CA LEU A 97 -15.01 -17.38 -9.29
C LEU A 97 -13.47 -17.34 -9.19
N LEU A 98 -12.79 -18.35 -9.74
CA LEU A 98 -11.34 -18.42 -9.77
C LEU A 98 -10.74 -17.24 -10.54
N THR A 99 -9.64 -16.72 -10.02
CA THR A 99 -8.93 -15.58 -10.58
C THR A 99 -7.73 -16.06 -11.37
N PRO A 100 -7.59 -15.70 -12.65
CA PRO A 100 -6.39 -16.05 -13.39
C PRO A 100 -5.17 -15.36 -12.76
N VAL A 101 -4.04 -16.06 -12.75
CA VAL A 101 -2.84 -15.67 -12.00
C VAL A 101 -2.33 -14.28 -12.40
N TRP A 102 -2.32 -13.96 -13.70
CA TRP A 102 -1.91 -12.64 -14.18
C TRP A 102 -2.78 -11.51 -13.61
N LEU A 103 -4.09 -11.74 -13.44
CA LEU A 103 -5.01 -10.75 -12.89
C LEU A 103 -4.80 -10.61 -11.38
N ALA A 104 -4.54 -11.71 -10.68
CA ALA A 104 -4.19 -11.67 -9.27
C ALA A 104 -2.92 -10.84 -9.05
N VAL A 105 -1.87 -11.05 -9.87
CA VAL A 105 -0.64 -10.24 -9.85
C VAL A 105 -0.97 -8.75 -10.00
N VAL A 106 -1.74 -8.38 -11.03
CA VAL A 106 -2.09 -6.98 -11.30
C VAL A 106 -2.87 -6.34 -10.15
N LEU A 107 -3.81 -7.07 -9.54
CA LEU A 107 -4.67 -6.55 -8.48
C LEU A 107 -3.95 -6.39 -7.13
N ILE A 108 -2.96 -7.23 -6.82
CA ILE A 108 -2.32 -7.26 -5.50
C ILE A 108 -0.90 -6.69 -5.47
N ALA A 109 -0.19 -6.62 -6.60
CA ALA A 109 1.13 -6.01 -6.67
C ALA A 109 1.17 -4.56 -6.10
N PRO A 110 0.14 -3.71 -6.35
CA PRO A 110 0.07 -2.37 -5.77
C PRO A 110 0.10 -2.35 -4.23
N ASN A 111 -0.42 -3.38 -3.55
CA ASN A 111 -0.37 -3.47 -2.09
C ASN A 111 1.07 -3.62 -1.57
N TYR A 112 1.89 -4.43 -2.24
CA TYR A 112 3.30 -4.62 -1.87
C TYR A 112 4.14 -3.38 -2.19
N PHE A 113 3.86 -2.75 -3.33
CA PHE A 113 4.45 -1.46 -3.68
C PHE A 113 4.14 -0.40 -2.63
N TYR A 114 2.86 -0.28 -2.26
CA TYR A 114 2.36 0.67 -1.27
C TYR A 114 2.95 0.44 0.13
N LEU A 115 3.08 -0.81 0.59
CA LEU A 115 3.64 -1.14 1.91
C LEU A 115 5.02 -0.48 2.13
N ILE A 116 5.91 -0.63 1.15
CA ILE A 116 7.26 -0.06 1.21
C ILE A 116 7.22 1.44 0.92
N ALA A 117 6.55 1.85 -0.16
CA ALA A 117 6.51 3.24 -0.60
C ALA A 117 5.94 4.17 0.48
N ASN A 118 4.83 3.77 1.11
CA ASN A 118 4.16 4.55 2.15
C ASN A 118 5.03 4.68 3.40
N THR A 119 5.64 3.59 3.85
CA THR A 119 6.49 3.64 5.04
C THR A 119 7.71 4.53 4.79
N CYS A 120 8.38 4.37 3.65
CA CYS A 120 9.56 5.14 3.32
C CYS A 120 9.25 6.62 3.04
N ILE A 121 8.12 6.96 2.41
CA ILE A 121 7.75 8.37 2.20
C ILE A 121 7.44 9.06 3.53
N HIS A 122 6.77 8.38 4.47
CA HIS A 122 6.54 8.91 5.81
C HIS A 122 7.85 9.08 6.59
N PHE A 123 8.80 8.17 6.42
CA PHE A 123 10.15 8.32 6.95
C PHE A 123 10.87 9.55 6.37
N LEU A 124 10.80 9.77 5.06
CA LEU A 124 11.36 10.96 4.41
C LEU A 124 10.70 12.26 4.88
N ILE A 125 9.39 12.26 5.09
CA ILE A 125 8.67 13.40 5.67
C ILE A 125 9.21 13.73 7.07
N MET A 126 9.40 12.72 7.91
CA MET A 126 9.99 12.89 9.23
C MET A 126 11.42 13.43 9.14
N LEU A 127 12.26 12.89 8.26
CA LEU A 127 13.61 13.40 8.04
C LEU A 127 13.61 14.86 7.59
N GLU A 128 12.76 15.24 6.65
CA GLU A 128 12.62 16.64 6.22
C GLU A 128 12.23 17.56 7.37
N ARG A 129 11.31 17.14 8.25
CA ARG A 129 10.92 17.91 9.43
C ARG A 129 12.05 18.04 10.44
N VAL A 130 12.78 16.96 10.71
CA VAL A 130 13.94 16.97 11.60
C VAL A 130 15.02 17.91 11.05
N ARG A 131 15.32 17.83 9.75
CA ARG A 131 16.29 18.71 9.07
C ARG A 131 15.89 20.17 9.13
N ALA A 132 14.62 20.47 8.84
CA ALA A 132 14.08 21.82 8.95
C ALA A 132 14.11 22.36 10.38
N THR A 133 14.08 21.50 11.40
CA THR A 133 14.08 21.94 12.82
C THR A 133 15.49 22.08 13.38
N ILE A 134 16.38 21.13 13.13
CA ILE A 134 17.72 21.06 13.74
C ILE A 134 18.77 21.77 12.86
N PHE A 135 18.67 21.65 11.54
CA PHE A 135 19.71 22.06 10.59
C PHE A 135 19.24 23.15 9.61
N VAL A 136 18.49 24.14 10.11
CA VAL A 136 17.85 25.22 9.33
C VAL A 136 18.78 25.84 8.27
N ARG A 137 20.00 26.23 8.67
CA ARG A 137 20.95 26.94 7.77
C ARG A 137 21.43 26.10 6.59
N HIS A 138 21.48 24.79 6.75
CA HIS A 138 21.89 23.88 5.69
C HIS A 138 20.68 23.47 4.84
N TYR A 139 19.53 23.27 5.49
CA TYR A 139 18.24 23.03 4.85
C TYR A 139 17.90 24.08 3.79
N GLU A 140 18.02 25.36 4.13
CA GLU A 140 17.72 26.47 3.22
C GLU A 140 18.64 26.52 1.99
N ARG A 141 19.87 25.99 2.09
CA ARG A 141 20.84 26.00 0.98
C ARG A 141 20.65 24.86 -0.01
N GLU A 142 20.20 23.70 0.45
CA GLU A 142 20.07 22.52 -0.42
C GLU A 142 18.79 22.53 -1.26
N GLY A 143 17.76 23.26 -0.83
CA GLY A 143 16.50 23.37 -1.53
C GLY A 143 15.80 22.01 -1.71
N ILE A 144 15.34 21.71 -2.93
CA ILE A 144 14.51 20.53 -3.25
C ILE A 144 15.34 19.26 -3.51
N LYS A 145 16.67 19.37 -3.65
CA LYS A 145 17.54 18.27 -4.13
C LYS A 145 17.45 17.01 -3.28
N PHE A 146 17.52 17.14 -1.96
CA PHE A 146 17.40 16.01 -1.03
C PHE A 146 16.05 15.31 -1.17
N THR A 147 14.96 16.09 -1.22
CA THR A 147 13.60 15.56 -1.34
C THR A 147 13.40 14.80 -2.64
N ALA A 148 13.82 15.38 -3.77
CA ALA A 148 13.71 14.74 -5.08
C ALA A 148 14.52 13.44 -5.13
N GLY A 149 15.77 13.46 -4.63
CA GLY A 149 16.60 12.26 -4.54
C GLY A 149 15.98 11.17 -3.67
N GLY A 150 15.44 11.54 -2.50
CA GLY A 150 14.73 10.61 -1.62
C GLY A 150 13.52 9.96 -2.28
N ILE A 151 12.69 10.74 -2.98
CA ILE A 151 11.52 10.22 -3.71
C ILE A 151 11.95 9.18 -4.76
N ILE A 152 12.98 9.48 -5.55
CA ILE A 152 13.49 8.55 -6.58
C ILE A 152 13.93 7.23 -5.94
N VAL A 153 14.67 7.29 -4.82
CA VAL A 153 15.10 6.08 -4.10
C VAL A 153 13.90 5.27 -3.60
N VAL A 154 12.87 5.93 -3.05
CA VAL A 154 11.65 5.25 -2.59
C VAL A 154 10.93 4.55 -3.73
N TRP A 155 10.79 5.19 -4.89
CA TRP A 155 10.18 4.58 -6.07
C TRP A 155 10.96 3.35 -6.53
N ILE A 156 12.28 3.47 -6.70
CA ILE A 156 13.14 2.36 -7.12
C ILE A 156 13.03 1.19 -6.14
N LEU A 157 13.20 1.45 -4.84
CA LEU A 157 13.13 0.41 -3.81
C LEU A 157 11.78 -0.31 -3.81
N SER A 158 10.69 0.44 -3.93
CA SER A 158 9.33 -0.11 -3.92
C SER A 158 9.02 -0.93 -5.17
N ILE A 159 9.48 -0.48 -6.34
CA ILE A 159 9.38 -1.25 -7.60
C ILE A 159 10.20 -2.53 -7.49
N SER A 160 11.47 -2.45 -7.08
CA SER A 160 12.35 -3.61 -6.95
C SER A 160 11.79 -4.66 -5.98
N TYR A 161 11.27 -4.22 -4.82
CA TYR A 161 10.60 -5.11 -3.88
C TYR A 161 9.38 -5.80 -4.49
N THR A 162 8.54 -5.04 -5.21
CA THR A 162 7.33 -5.59 -5.85
C THR A 162 7.69 -6.61 -6.92
N ILE A 163 8.69 -6.31 -7.77
CA ILE A 163 9.20 -7.24 -8.78
C ILE A 163 9.71 -8.52 -8.10
N TYR A 164 10.48 -8.40 -7.02
CA TYR A 164 10.95 -9.55 -6.26
C TYR A 164 9.79 -10.43 -5.76
N ILE A 165 8.75 -9.84 -5.18
CA ILE A 165 7.56 -10.57 -4.71
C ILE A 165 6.86 -11.28 -5.88
N ILE A 166 6.69 -10.61 -7.02
CA ILE A 166 6.06 -11.20 -8.21
C ILE A 166 6.89 -12.38 -8.73
N CYS A 167 8.19 -12.19 -8.95
CA CYS A 167 9.07 -13.25 -9.48
C CYS A 167 9.16 -14.45 -8.54
N SER A 168 9.26 -14.22 -7.23
CA SER A 168 9.28 -15.30 -6.22
C SER A 168 7.94 -16.01 -6.04
N ALA A 169 6.81 -15.32 -6.28
CA ALA A 169 5.51 -15.96 -6.34
C ALA A 169 5.38 -16.85 -7.58
N LEU A 170 5.70 -16.31 -8.76
CA LEU A 170 5.60 -17.03 -10.04
C LEU A 170 6.58 -18.21 -10.17
N ALA A 171 7.66 -18.24 -9.37
CA ALA A 171 8.54 -19.39 -9.28
C ALA A 171 7.90 -20.62 -8.60
N ASP A 172 6.82 -20.43 -7.82
CA ASP A 172 6.09 -21.51 -7.16
C ASP A 172 4.99 -22.07 -8.08
N ASN A 173 5.39 -22.92 -9.03
CA ASN A 173 4.50 -23.52 -10.01
C ASN A 173 3.34 -24.31 -9.39
N ASP A 174 3.51 -24.86 -8.19
CA ASP A 174 2.47 -25.63 -7.50
C ASP A 174 1.32 -24.72 -7.05
N ALA A 175 1.64 -23.50 -6.61
CA ALA A 175 0.67 -22.52 -6.12
C ALA A 175 0.13 -21.63 -7.23
N PHE A 176 0.99 -21.20 -8.17
CA PHE A 176 0.67 -20.21 -9.21
C PHE A 176 0.58 -20.81 -10.64
N GLY A 177 0.64 -22.13 -10.78
CA GLY A 177 0.37 -22.82 -12.05
C GLY A 177 -1.12 -23.00 -12.36
N GLN A 178 -2.00 -22.62 -11.43
CA GLN A 178 -3.45 -22.75 -11.53
C GLN A 178 -4.16 -21.46 -11.13
N PRO A 179 -5.41 -21.24 -11.59
CA PRO A 179 -6.22 -20.12 -11.13
C PRO A 179 -6.37 -20.08 -9.60
N LEU A 180 -6.36 -18.88 -9.04
CA LEU A 180 -6.35 -18.63 -7.60
C LEU A 180 -7.75 -18.31 -7.10
N GLY A 181 -8.13 -18.91 -5.97
CA GLY A 181 -9.36 -18.55 -5.29
C GLY A 181 -9.34 -17.20 -4.60
N ILE A 182 -8.23 -16.95 -3.90
CA ILE A 182 -7.98 -15.70 -3.20
C ILE A 182 -6.86 -14.96 -3.93
N VAL A 183 -7.08 -13.70 -4.23
CA VAL A 183 -6.08 -12.81 -4.84
C VAL A 183 -4.97 -12.54 -3.81
N ALA A 184 -3.89 -13.30 -3.89
CA ALA A 184 -2.69 -13.20 -3.07
C ALA A 184 -1.44 -13.56 -3.89
N LEU A 185 -0.27 -13.07 -3.48
CA LEU A 185 1.05 -13.43 -4.06
C LEU A 185 1.98 -14.08 -3.03
N THR A 186 1.44 -14.57 -1.93
CA THR A 186 2.24 -15.25 -0.91
C THR A 186 2.55 -16.68 -1.37
N SER A 187 3.83 -17.02 -1.43
CA SER A 187 4.36 -18.34 -1.78
C SER A 187 5.33 -18.84 -0.72
N LYS A 188 5.75 -20.10 -0.81
CA LYS A 188 6.77 -20.66 0.08
C LYS A 188 8.12 -19.94 0.00
N TYR A 189 8.40 -19.27 -1.11
CA TYR A 189 9.67 -18.56 -1.34
C TYR A 189 9.69 -17.14 -0.77
N ASN A 190 8.53 -16.50 -0.62
CA ASN A 190 8.47 -15.09 -0.23
C ASN A 190 7.73 -14.83 1.10
N ALA A 191 7.02 -15.81 1.66
CA ALA A 191 6.25 -15.65 2.89
C ALA A 191 7.09 -15.07 4.04
N THR A 192 8.30 -15.58 4.25
CA THR A 192 9.22 -15.09 5.30
C THR A 192 9.63 -13.64 5.07
N ILE A 193 9.89 -13.26 3.82
CA ILE A 193 10.31 -11.90 3.47
C ILE A 193 9.16 -10.91 3.60
N ILE A 194 7.95 -11.31 3.21
CA ILE A 194 6.73 -10.52 3.43
C ILE A 194 6.52 -10.30 4.93
N LEU A 195 6.67 -11.35 5.75
CA LEU A 195 6.55 -11.22 7.20
C LEU A 195 7.58 -10.27 7.80
N TYR A 196 8.86 -10.41 7.42
CA TYR A 196 9.90 -9.50 7.89
C TYR A 196 9.74 -8.07 7.40
N SER A 197 9.21 -7.84 6.20
CA SER A 197 8.91 -6.48 5.72
C SER A 197 7.79 -5.83 6.53
N PHE A 198 6.78 -6.58 6.97
CA PHE A 198 5.79 -6.07 7.93
C PHE A 198 6.42 -5.67 9.28
N TYR A 199 7.31 -6.50 9.84
CA TYR A 199 8.00 -6.13 11.07
C TYR A 199 8.92 -4.92 10.90
N ALA A 200 9.65 -4.84 9.78
CA ALA A 200 10.50 -3.71 9.47
C ALA A 200 9.69 -2.42 9.31
N THR A 201 8.55 -2.46 8.62
CA THR A 201 7.68 -1.29 8.45
C THR A 201 7.08 -0.83 9.78
N LEU A 202 6.63 -1.76 10.64
CA LEU A 202 6.18 -1.44 11.99
C LEU A 202 7.28 -0.77 12.83
N PHE A 203 8.50 -1.31 12.80
CA PHE A 203 9.64 -0.71 13.48
C PHE A 203 9.91 0.73 12.99
N ILE A 204 9.92 0.94 11.67
CA ILE A 204 10.11 2.28 11.09
C ILE A 204 8.98 3.22 11.54
N CYS A 205 7.73 2.77 11.59
CA CYS A 205 6.60 3.57 12.09
C CYS A 205 6.78 4.00 13.56
N VAL A 206 7.31 3.13 14.42
CA VAL A 206 7.64 3.48 15.80
C VAL A 206 8.72 4.56 15.84
N VAL A 207 9.77 4.42 15.03
CA VAL A 207 10.85 5.41 14.92
C VAL A 207 10.32 6.76 14.42
N ILE A 208 9.48 6.77 13.38
CA ILE A 208 8.85 7.98 12.85
C ILE A 208 8.07 8.69 13.96
N THR A 209 7.22 7.95 14.68
CA THR A 209 6.37 8.50 15.74
C THR A 209 7.21 9.11 16.86
N PHE A 210 8.28 8.43 17.26
CA PHE A 210 9.20 8.92 18.28
C PHE A 210 9.92 10.20 17.84
N CYS A 211 10.45 10.22 16.61
CA CYS A 211 11.13 11.40 16.08
C CYS A 211 10.19 12.60 15.90
N ASP A 212 8.98 12.39 15.37
CA ASP A 212 7.97 13.46 15.26
C ASP A 212 7.62 14.04 16.64
N PHE A 213 7.55 13.20 17.68
CA PHE A 213 7.36 13.66 19.06
C PHE A 213 8.53 14.53 19.56
N LEU A 214 9.78 14.16 19.25
CA LEU A 214 10.96 14.97 19.59
C LEU A 214 10.95 16.31 18.85
N VAL A 215 10.62 16.31 17.55
CA VAL A 215 10.49 17.54 16.74
C VAL A 215 9.40 18.44 17.31
N TYR A 216 8.24 17.89 17.67
CA TYR A 216 7.17 18.64 18.32
C TYR A 216 7.65 19.31 19.61
N ARG A 217 8.38 18.58 20.46
CA ARG A 217 8.96 19.12 21.70
C ARG A 217 9.97 20.24 21.44
N ALA A 218 10.84 20.06 20.45
CA ALA A 218 11.82 21.08 20.07
C ALA A 218 11.14 22.37 19.58
N ASN A 219 10.16 22.25 18.67
CA ASN A 219 9.39 23.39 18.15
C ASN A 219 8.63 24.13 19.25
N LYS A 220 8.07 23.41 20.23
CA LYS A 220 7.40 24.02 21.39
C LYS A 220 8.36 24.81 22.28
N ARG A 221 9.62 24.38 22.42
CA ARG A 221 10.64 25.11 23.18
C ARG A 221 11.07 26.39 22.46
N ILE A 222 11.22 26.34 21.13
CA ILE A 222 11.59 27.52 20.32
C ILE A 222 10.51 28.60 20.41
N ARG A 223 9.22 28.26 20.31
CA ARG A 223 8.10 29.21 20.42
C ARG A 223 7.94 29.89 21.79
N ARG A 224 8.56 29.33 22.84
CA ARG A 224 8.49 29.88 24.21
C ARG A 224 9.64 30.85 24.52
N LYS A 225 10.65 30.91 23.66
CA LYS A 225 11.70 31.93 23.70
C LYS A 225 11.30 33.09 22.81
#